data_AF-A0AAD8BYY2-F1
#
_entry.id   AF-A0AAD8BYY2-F1
#
_cell.length_a   1.000
_cell.length_b   1.000
_cell.length_c   1.000
_cell.angle_alpha   90.00
_cell.angle_beta   90.00
_cell.angle_gamma   90.00
#
_symmetry.space_group_name_H-M   'P 1'
#
loop_
_entity.id
_entity.type
_entity.pdbx_description
1 polymer ?
#
loop_
_entity_poly.entity_id
_entity_poly.type
_entity_poly.pdbx_seq_one_letter_code
_entity_poly.pdbx_strand_id
1 'polypeptide(L)'
;MATDIAFDPFQVFEVFHKHCAIIYVKVVRGRRITKGWAKDLVDTPDPYVILTLANSPYSWKKTSVKDNDINPEWQETFTFWLDPEQEHTLEMSLMDANYTVDEHLATASLPLKPLPINSRLKKTINFNETSEVDIEIWGEINEHADLRYSLTLCQEEKQFIDKRKRQIHKAMKTHFGFGAPKNYKEVPVIGIIGSGGGFRAMVSYSGVMSALSELGILDMTTYIGGLSGSAWYLSQLYSHSKWPGLSPSEQRIELRNNIDHSFLWLFKSKGITFVKEVWKKRSRGEPVSFTDLFGHLVGNTLLKDRLDSKLSDQRQAVSDGLSPLPLYTCLHVKNSVSAMVFHEWMEFSPYEIGLPKYGTFLKTEQFSCKFFMGCIVKEFPEPPLHFLQGIWGSAFCIQFKRLLQDDKHVDPVELMRREREELVEELKKDLETCDIQESESSEDENVYEKGTHGEKTTGRSSYCPSLALSVPKRKFTTRH
;
A
#
# COMPACT_ATOMS: atom_id res chain seq x y z
N MET A 1 12.42 -36.42 -2.72
CA MET A 1 11.23 -37.08 -2.15
C MET A 1 10.07 -36.15 -2.40
N ALA A 2 9.19 -36.49 -3.34
CA ALA A 2 7.99 -35.70 -3.62
C ALA A 2 7.07 -35.81 -2.39
N THR A 3 6.85 -34.70 -1.70
CA THR A 3 5.79 -34.61 -0.70
C THR A 3 4.47 -34.77 -1.43
N ASP A 4 3.68 -35.79 -1.08
CA ASP A 4 2.28 -35.92 -1.48
C ASP A 4 1.56 -34.62 -1.08
N ILE A 5 1.36 -33.72 -2.05
CA ILE A 5 0.49 -32.57 -1.89
C ILE A 5 -0.91 -33.16 -1.85
N ALA A 6 -1.40 -33.40 -0.64
CA ALA A 6 -2.76 -33.89 -0.40
C ALA A 6 -3.73 -33.01 -1.21
N PHE A 7 -4.47 -33.63 -2.12
CA PHE A 7 -5.48 -32.97 -2.95
C PHE A 7 -6.40 -32.11 -2.07
N ASP A 8 -6.33 -30.79 -2.23
CA ASP A 8 -7.26 -29.87 -1.57
C ASP A 8 -8.52 -29.78 -2.46
N PRO A 9 -9.68 -30.26 -2.00
CA PRO A 9 -10.89 -30.34 -2.82
C PRO A 9 -11.42 -28.95 -3.26
N PHE A 10 -10.86 -27.86 -2.74
CA PHE A 10 -11.18 -26.49 -3.12
C PHE A 10 -10.21 -25.91 -4.17
N GLN A 11 -9.14 -26.61 -4.53
CA GLN A 11 -8.21 -26.20 -5.57
C GLN A 11 -8.68 -26.69 -6.94
N VAL A 12 -9.72 -26.04 -7.47
CA VAL A 12 -10.34 -26.39 -8.77
C VAL A 12 -9.51 -25.91 -9.96
N PHE A 13 -8.65 -24.91 -9.75
CA PHE A 13 -7.70 -24.39 -10.75
C PHE A 13 -6.31 -24.25 -10.13
N GLU A 14 -5.29 -24.46 -10.95
CA GLU A 14 -3.90 -24.21 -10.57
C GLU A 14 -3.52 -22.78 -10.97
N VAL A 15 -2.95 -22.04 -10.03
CA VAL A 15 -2.49 -20.66 -10.24
C VAL A 15 -0.97 -20.70 -10.36
N PHE A 16 -0.46 -20.48 -11.58
CA PHE A 16 0.97 -20.43 -11.84
C PHE A 16 1.48 -19.00 -11.80
N HIS A 17 2.72 -18.84 -11.34
CA HIS A 17 3.47 -17.59 -11.46
C HIS A 17 4.64 -17.79 -12.42
N LYS A 18 5.00 -16.73 -13.14
CA LYS A 18 6.23 -16.72 -13.93
C LYS A 18 7.41 -16.42 -13.00
N HIS A 19 8.54 -17.08 -13.24
CA HIS A 19 9.75 -16.81 -12.49
C HIS A 19 10.31 -15.42 -12.80
N CYS A 20 10.84 -14.76 -11.79
CA CYS A 20 11.52 -13.48 -11.91
C CYS A 20 13.04 -13.73 -11.98
N ALA A 21 13.74 -13.06 -12.89
CA ALA A 21 15.20 -12.99 -12.84
C ALA A 21 15.62 -11.81 -11.97
N ILE A 22 16.55 -12.02 -11.05
CA ILE A 22 17.19 -10.97 -10.25
C ILE A 22 18.58 -10.75 -10.83
N ILE A 23 18.82 -9.56 -11.39
CA ILE A 23 20.10 -9.19 -11.98
C ILE A 23 20.80 -8.17 -11.08
N TYR A 24 22.06 -8.44 -10.80
CA TYR A 24 22.97 -7.56 -10.09
C TYR A 24 23.94 -6.93 -11.08
N VAL A 25 24.03 -5.61 -11.06
CA VAL A 25 24.98 -4.84 -11.86
C VAL A 25 25.90 -4.10 -10.90
N LYS A 26 27.18 -4.50 -10.88
CA LYS A 26 28.23 -3.81 -10.13
C LYS A 26 28.99 -2.85 -11.05
N VAL A 27 28.96 -1.57 -10.72
CA VAL A 27 29.80 -0.55 -11.35
C VAL A 27 31.11 -0.50 -10.57
N VAL A 28 32.20 -0.94 -11.20
CA VAL A 28 33.48 -1.14 -10.51
C VAL A 28 34.24 0.19 -10.47
N ARG A 29 34.60 0.71 -11.64
CA ARG A 29 35.41 1.92 -11.79
C ARG A 29 35.28 2.53 -13.18
N GLY A 30 35.60 3.82 -13.28
CA GLY A 30 35.82 4.54 -14.52
C GLY A 30 37.31 4.67 -14.81
N ARG A 31 37.68 4.84 -16.08
CA ARG A 31 39.04 5.18 -16.50
C ARG A 31 39.00 6.26 -17.56
N ARG A 32 39.90 7.24 -17.42
CA ARG A 32 40.11 8.32 -18.39
C ARG A 32 38.81 9.04 -18.75
N ILE A 33 38.00 9.33 -17.73
CA ILE A 33 36.76 10.09 -17.90
C ILE A 33 37.12 11.52 -18.33
N THR A 34 36.47 12.01 -19.38
CA THR A 34 36.81 13.30 -19.99
C THR A 34 35.55 14.00 -20.52
N LYS A 35 35.48 15.32 -20.32
CA LYS A 35 34.55 16.25 -21.00
C LYS A 35 35.09 16.73 -22.35
N GLY A 36 36.30 16.30 -22.72
CA GLY A 36 37.09 16.80 -23.82
C GLY A 36 38.22 17.72 -23.31
N TRP A 37 39.37 17.67 -23.99
CA TRP A 37 40.63 18.27 -23.53
C TRP A 37 40.53 19.74 -23.09
N ALA A 38 39.73 20.56 -23.77
CA ALA A 38 39.59 21.98 -23.47
C ALA A 38 38.71 22.25 -22.23
N LYS A 39 37.73 21.39 -21.96
CA LYS A 39 36.85 21.51 -20.79
C LYS A 39 37.53 20.97 -19.54
N ASP A 40 38.26 19.85 -19.65
CA ASP A 40 39.00 19.25 -18.54
C ASP A 40 40.09 20.17 -17.96
N LEU A 41 40.60 21.12 -18.76
CA LEU A 41 41.56 22.14 -18.30
C LEU A 41 40.95 23.19 -17.37
N VAL A 42 39.63 23.39 -17.46
CA VAL A 42 38.89 24.39 -16.70
C VAL A 42 38.20 23.74 -15.49
N ASP A 43 37.73 22.51 -15.67
CA ASP A 43 36.90 21.82 -14.70
C ASP A 43 37.14 20.31 -14.79
N THR A 44 37.64 19.71 -13.71
CA THR A 44 37.90 18.27 -13.69
C THR A 44 36.56 17.55 -13.52
N PRO A 45 36.27 16.49 -14.28
CA PRO A 45 34.99 15.80 -14.14
C PRO A 45 34.71 15.30 -12.71
N ASP A 46 33.46 15.43 -12.29
CA ASP A 46 32.84 14.87 -11.09
C ASP A 46 31.94 13.67 -11.48
N PRO A 47 32.50 12.52 -11.92
CA PRO A 47 31.71 11.53 -12.63
C PRO A 47 30.78 10.72 -11.75
N TYR A 48 29.65 10.37 -12.34
CA TYR A 48 28.77 9.31 -11.86
C TYR A 48 28.11 8.59 -13.03
N VAL A 49 27.53 7.41 -12.74
CA VAL A 49 26.88 6.57 -13.74
C VAL A 49 25.41 6.40 -13.40
N ILE A 50 24.56 6.56 -14.42
CA ILE A 50 23.15 6.18 -14.38
C ILE A 50 22.99 4.88 -15.16
N LEU A 51 22.45 3.86 -14.50
CA LEU A 51 22.04 2.60 -15.12
C LEU A 51 20.55 2.63 -15.36
N THR A 52 20.09 2.28 -16.56
CA THR A 52 18.67 2.17 -16.91
C THR A 52 18.39 0.80 -17.54
N LEU A 53 17.41 0.08 -17.01
CA LEU A 53 16.89 -1.17 -17.56
C LEU A 53 15.39 -1.01 -17.83
N ALA A 54 15.03 -0.98 -19.12
CA ALA A 54 13.63 -0.93 -19.52
C ALA A 54 12.86 -2.15 -19.01
N ASN A 55 11.56 -1.98 -18.77
CA ASN A 55 10.66 -3.03 -18.27
C ASN A 55 11.01 -3.63 -16.89
N SER A 56 12.02 -3.08 -16.19
CA SER A 56 12.25 -3.33 -14.76
C SER A 56 11.44 -2.34 -13.91
N PRO A 57 10.87 -2.76 -12.76
CA PRO A 57 10.46 -1.80 -11.74
C PRO A 57 11.69 -1.05 -11.23
N TYR A 58 11.54 0.24 -10.89
CA TYR A 58 12.67 1.09 -10.51
C TYR A 58 13.80 1.03 -11.55
N SER A 59 13.43 1.29 -12.80
CA SER A 59 14.24 1.05 -13.99
C SER A 59 15.59 1.75 -13.99
N TRP A 60 15.77 2.81 -13.21
CA TRP A 60 17.03 3.55 -13.15
C TRP A 60 17.69 3.53 -11.77
N LYS A 61 19.04 3.56 -11.76
CA LYS A 61 19.90 3.60 -10.57
C LYS A 61 21.07 4.56 -10.83
N LYS A 62 21.53 5.28 -9.80
CA LYS A 62 22.63 6.25 -9.87
C LYS A 62 23.73 5.85 -8.87
N THR A 63 24.99 5.92 -9.29
CA THR A 63 26.15 5.78 -8.39
C THR A 63 26.39 7.03 -7.56
N SER A 64 27.22 6.93 -6.52
CA SER A 64 27.82 8.11 -5.90
C SER A 64 28.58 8.95 -6.93
N VAL A 65 28.56 10.27 -6.71
CA VAL A 65 29.41 11.23 -7.42
C VAL A 65 30.82 11.13 -6.84
N LYS A 66 31.84 11.22 -7.70
CA LYS A 66 33.25 11.25 -7.30
C LYS A 66 33.85 12.58 -7.70
N ASP A 67 34.23 13.38 -6.73
CA ASP A 67 34.67 14.76 -6.99
C ASP A 67 36.07 14.77 -7.63
N ASN A 68 36.20 15.47 -8.76
CA ASN A 68 37.41 15.77 -9.50
C ASN A 68 38.28 14.52 -9.78
N ASP A 69 37.64 13.40 -10.12
CA ASP A 69 38.30 12.11 -10.31
C ASP A 69 38.03 11.53 -11.71
N ILE A 70 39.04 11.55 -12.58
CA ILE A 70 38.96 10.99 -13.93
C ILE A 70 39.16 9.46 -13.98
N ASN A 71 39.50 8.82 -12.86
CA ASN A 71 39.60 7.37 -12.71
C ASN A 71 38.83 6.87 -11.48
N PRO A 72 37.52 7.18 -11.40
CA PRO A 72 36.72 6.99 -10.19
C PRO A 72 36.56 5.51 -9.84
N GLU A 73 36.61 5.18 -8.54
CA GLU A 73 36.24 3.85 -8.03
C GLU A 73 34.91 3.91 -7.26
N TRP A 74 33.86 3.34 -7.83
CA TRP A 74 32.53 3.29 -7.19
C TRP A 74 32.35 2.03 -6.34
N GLN A 75 32.65 0.85 -6.91
CA GLN A 75 32.41 -0.45 -6.29
C GLN A 75 30.96 -0.68 -5.83
N GLU A 76 30.00 0.00 -6.44
CA GLU A 76 28.59 -0.03 -6.07
C GLU A 76 27.83 -1.12 -6.84
N THR A 77 26.93 -1.84 -6.16
CA THR A 77 26.12 -2.90 -6.75
C THR A 77 24.64 -2.55 -6.69
N PHE A 78 23.95 -2.69 -7.82
CA PHE A 78 22.53 -2.41 -7.96
C PHE A 78 21.77 -3.66 -8.37
N THR A 79 20.54 -3.78 -7.87
CA THR A 79 19.64 -4.90 -8.15
C THR A 79 18.50 -4.48 -9.05
N PHE A 80 18.18 -5.33 -10.03
CA PHE A 80 17.09 -5.19 -10.99
C PHE A 80 16.28 -6.49 -11.06
N TRP A 81 14.99 -6.36 -11.38
CA TRP A 81 14.06 -7.49 -11.50
C TRP A 81 13.51 -7.53 -12.91
N LEU A 82 13.72 -8.65 -13.59
CA LEU A 82 13.45 -8.79 -15.02
C LEU A 82 12.57 -10.00 -15.30
N ASP A 83 11.77 -9.91 -16.36
CA ASP A 83 11.09 -11.07 -16.95
C ASP A 83 12.12 -11.87 -17.78
N PRO A 84 12.50 -13.10 -17.40
CA PRO A 84 13.51 -13.87 -18.11
C PRO A 84 13.13 -14.23 -19.56
N GLU A 85 11.84 -14.13 -19.91
CA GLU A 85 11.35 -14.41 -21.27
C GLU A 85 11.44 -13.20 -22.21
N GLN A 86 11.73 -12.01 -21.68
CA GLN A 86 11.83 -10.78 -22.46
C GLN A 86 13.29 -10.40 -22.76
N GLU A 87 13.47 -9.64 -23.84
CA GLU A 87 14.77 -9.05 -24.15
C GLU A 87 14.98 -7.78 -23.32
N HIS A 88 16.16 -7.67 -22.72
CA HIS A 88 16.54 -6.54 -21.89
C HIS A 88 17.82 -5.90 -22.41
N THR A 89 17.86 -4.58 -22.39
CA THR A 89 19.04 -3.79 -22.73
C THR A 89 19.38 -2.92 -21.55
N LEU A 90 20.59 -3.10 -21.01
CA LEU A 90 21.15 -2.19 -20.02
C LEU A 90 21.66 -0.94 -20.74
N GLU A 91 21.02 0.18 -20.51
CA GLU A 91 21.52 1.48 -20.89
C GLU A 91 22.35 2.05 -19.73
N MET A 92 23.50 2.63 -20.07
CA MET A 92 24.41 3.24 -19.12
C MET A 92 24.76 4.63 -19.60
N SER A 93 24.44 5.64 -18.80
CA SER A 93 24.75 7.04 -19.07
C SER A 93 25.84 7.50 -18.10
N LEU A 94 26.94 7.98 -18.68
CA LEU A 94 28.03 8.60 -17.94
C LEU A 94 27.72 10.09 -17.83
N MET A 95 27.73 10.58 -16.60
CA MET A 95 27.34 11.93 -16.23
C MET A 95 28.48 12.61 -15.50
N ASP A 96 28.44 13.94 -15.51
CA ASP A 96 29.33 14.83 -14.78
C ASP A 96 28.47 15.73 -13.88
N ALA A 97 28.69 15.67 -12.56
CA ALA A 97 27.92 16.48 -11.63
C ALA A 97 28.37 17.94 -11.71
N ASN A 98 27.41 18.87 -11.71
CA ASN A 98 27.70 20.30 -11.72
C ASN A 98 26.84 21.01 -10.68
N TYR A 99 27.29 22.18 -10.20
CA TYR A 99 26.52 22.99 -9.24
C TYR A 99 25.13 23.45 -9.72
N THR A 100 24.86 23.40 -11.03
CA THR A 100 23.60 23.89 -11.60
C THR A 100 22.84 22.78 -12.31
N VAL A 101 23.40 22.25 -13.40
CA VAL A 101 22.81 21.16 -14.18
C VAL A 101 23.90 20.17 -14.55
N ASP A 102 23.72 18.93 -14.10
CA ASP A 102 24.61 17.83 -14.43
C ASP A 102 24.76 17.69 -15.96
N GLU A 103 26.01 17.59 -16.43
CA GLU A 103 26.31 17.43 -17.85
C GLU A 103 26.24 15.94 -18.21
N HIS A 104 25.45 15.63 -19.25
CA HIS A 104 25.46 14.30 -19.86
C HIS A 104 26.67 14.16 -20.77
N LEU A 105 27.56 13.21 -20.48
CA LEU A 105 28.78 13.00 -21.26
C LEU A 105 28.54 12.05 -22.43
N ALA A 106 27.94 10.88 -22.15
CA ALA A 106 27.68 9.85 -23.15
C ALA A 106 26.72 8.78 -22.64
N THR A 107 26.07 8.08 -23.58
CA THR A 107 25.27 6.88 -23.29
C THR A 107 25.79 5.70 -24.10
N ALA A 108 25.81 4.53 -23.48
CA ALA A 108 26.11 3.26 -24.11
C ALA A 108 25.04 2.23 -23.75
N SER A 109 24.81 1.27 -24.63
CA SER A 109 23.81 0.22 -24.44
C SER A 109 24.44 -1.16 -24.54
N LEU A 110 24.04 -2.07 -23.66
CA LEU A 110 24.48 -3.46 -23.62
C LEU A 110 23.25 -4.38 -23.62
N PRO A 111 22.98 -5.09 -24.73
CA PRO A 111 21.97 -6.14 -24.74
C PRO A 111 22.34 -7.28 -23.78
N LEU A 112 21.39 -7.70 -22.93
CA LEU A 112 21.55 -8.78 -21.97
C LEU A 112 20.92 -10.07 -22.51
N LYS A 113 21.48 -10.61 -23.61
CA LYS A 113 20.99 -11.84 -24.25
C LYS A 113 22.13 -12.85 -24.49
N PRO A 114 22.08 -14.06 -23.87
CA PRO A 114 21.17 -14.45 -22.79
C PRO A 114 21.45 -13.67 -21.50
N LEU A 115 20.49 -13.64 -20.57
CA LEU A 115 20.72 -13.10 -19.23
C LEU A 115 21.87 -13.86 -18.54
N PRO A 116 22.80 -13.18 -17.83
CA PRO A 116 23.93 -13.81 -17.17
C PRO A 116 23.50 -14.53 -15.87
N ILE A 117 22.66 -15.55 -16.01
CA ILE A 117 22.18 -16.37 -14.90
C ILE A 117 23.27 -17.37 -14.50
N ASN A 118 23.51 -17.55 -13.20
CA ASN A 118 24.51 -18.47 -12.64
C ASN A 118 25.93 -18.30 -13.19
N SER A 119 26.21 -17.14 -13.79
CA SER A 119 27.50 -16.79 -14.38
C SER A 119 27.75 -15.29 -14.19
N ARG A 120 29.03 -14.90 -14.18
CA ARG A 120 29.41 -13.50 -13.98
C ARG A 120 30.02 -12.95 -15.25
N LEU A 121 29.30 -12.06 -15.91
CA LEU A 121 29.75 -11.31 -17.06
C LEU A 121 30.56 -10.11 -16.61
N LYS A 122 31.83 -10.03 -17.00
CA LYS A 122 32.66 -8.84 -16.83
C LYS A 122 32.74 -8.11 -18.16
N LYS A 123 32.47 -6.82 -18.18
CA LYS A 123 32.48 -6.00 -19.40
C LYS A 123 33.07 -4.64 -19.12
N THR A 124 33.87 -4.15 -20.06
CA THR A 124 34.27 -2.74 -20.12
C THR A 124 33.40 -2.07 -21.17
N ILE A 125 32.71 -1.01 -20.77
CA ILE A 125 31.88 -0.19 -21.64
C ILE A 125 32.68 1.05 -22.02
N ASN A 126 32.83 1.27 -23.32
CA ASN A 126 33.58 2.40 -23.86
C ASN A 126 32.60 3.51 -24.23
N PHE A 127 32.95 4.74 -23.86
CA PHE A 127 32.21 5.97 -24.16
C PHE A 127 33.11 6.91 -24.96
N ASN A 128 32.62 7.41 -26.09
CA ASN A 128 33.31 8.39 -26.94
C ASN A 128 34.78 8.04 -27.25
N GLU A 129 35.09 6.74 -27.40
CA GLU A 129 36.42 6.18 -27.73
C GLU A 129 37.54 6.39 -26.68
N THR A 130 37.32 7.17 -25.61
CA THR A 130 38.34 7.52 -24.62
C THR A 130 38.02 6.99 -23.22
N SER A 131 36.82 7.33 -22.74
CA SER A 131 36.30 7.03 -21.40
C SER A 131 35.85 5.58 -21.33
N GLU A 132 36.20 4.89 -20.24
CA GLU A 132 35.83 3.49 -20.04
C GLU A 132 35.20 3.28 -18.66
N VAL A 133 34.23 2.38 -18.56
CA VAL A 133 33.65 1.95 -17.29
C VAL A 133 33.65 0.42 -17.22
N ASP A 134 34.28 -0.12 -16.17
CA ASP A 134 34.29 -1.55 -15.89
C ASP A 134 33.04 -1.92 -15.08
N ILE A 135 32.28 -2.91 -15.56
CA ILE A 135 31.09 -3.45 -14.88
C ILE A 135 31.17 -4.97 -14.74
N GLU A 136 30.51 -5.48 -13.70
CA GLU A 136 30.27 -6.91 -13.50
C GLU A 136 28.76 -7.15 -13.37
N ILE A 137 28.21 -8.08 -14.15
CA ILE A 137 26.80 -8.43 -14.17
C ILE A 137 26.65 -9.92 -13.86
N TRP A 138 25.75 -10.26 -12.95
CA TRP A 138 25.36 -11.65 -12.68
C TRP A 138 23.91 -11.68 -12.23
N GLY A 139 23.29 -12.86 -12.27
CA GLY A 139 21.92 -12.99 -11.80
C GLY A 139 21.54 -14.41 -11.44
N GLU A 140 20.36 -14.50 -10.87
CA GLU A 140 19.72 -15.74 -10.43
C GLU A 140 18.24 -15.73 -10.81
N ILE A 141 17.66 -16.92 -10.91
CA ILE A 141 16.22 -17.08 -11.08
C ILE A 141 15.61 -17.23 -9.70
N ASN A 142 14.68 -16.34 -9.36
CA ASN A 142 13.87 -16.51 -8.16
C ASN A 142 12.77 -17.55 -8.45
N GLU A 143 12.94 -18.74 -7.88
CA GLU A 143 11.99 -19.85 -7.97
C GLU A 143 10.81 -19.69 -6.99
N HIS A 144 10.92 -18.81 -6.00
CA HIS A 144 9.95 -18.65 -4.92
C HIS A 144 9.32 -17.25 -4.95
N ALA A 145 8.06 -17.18 -5.33
CA ALA A 145 7.28 -15.95 -5.16
C ALA A 145 7.02 -15.64 -3.69
N ASP A 146 7.05 -14.35 -3.35
CA ASP A 146 6.58 -13.83 -2.07
C ASP A 146 5.05 -13.82 -1.98
N LEU A 147 4.39 -13.73 -3.13
CA LEU A 147 2.94 -13.89 -3.23
C LEU A 147 2.54 -15.37 -3.11
N ARG A 148 1.48 -15.62 -2.35
CA ARG A 148 0.81 -16.92 -2.28
C ARG A 148 -0.20 -17.02 -3.42
N TYR A 149 -0.08 -18.11 -4.19
CA TYR A 149 -0.99 -18.44 -5.29
C TYR A 149 -1.76 -19.72 -4.98
N SER A 150 -2.96 -19.58 -4.42
CA SER A 150 -3.88 -20.70 -4.22
C SER A 150 -5.29 -20.20 -3.85
N LEU A 151 -6.30 -20.93 -4.32
CA LEU A 151 -7.72 -20.70 -3.98
C LEU A 151 -8.11 -21.23 -2.58
N THR A 152 -7.20 -21.97 -1.93
CA THR A 152 -7.42 -22.54 -0.60
C THR A 152 -7.10 -21.51 0.48
N LEU A 153 -7.60 -21.75 1.69
CA LEU A 153 -7.21 -20.99 2.88
C LEU A 153 -5.71 -21.12 3.16
N CYS A 154 -5.09 -20.08 3.70
CA CYS A 154 -3.73 -20.14 4.22
C CYS A 154 -3.60 -21.14 5.38
N GLN A 155 -2.37 -21.54 5.67
CA GLN A 155 -2.09 -22.55 6.68
C GLN A 155 -2.44 -22.06 8.09
N GLU A 156 -2.25 -20.78 8.34
CA GLU A 156 -2.57 -20.07 9.58
C GLU A 156 -4.07 -20.09 9.85
N GLU A 157 -4.89 -19.82 8.82
CA GLU A 157 -6.34 -19.89 8.95
C GLU A 157 -6.84 -21.33 9.14
N LYS A 158 -6.27 -22.31 8.42
CA LYS A 158 -6.57 -23.74 8.63
C LYS A 158 -6.30 -24.15 10.09
N GLN A 159 -5.19 -23.69 10.67
CA GLN A 159 -4.85 -23.93 12.08
C GLN A 159 -5.80 -23.21 13.04
N PHE A 160 -6.15 -21.96 12.74
CA PHE A 160 -7.15 -21.21 13.50
C PHE A 160 -8.48 -21.96 13.55
N ILE A 161 -8.98 -22.45 12.43
CA ILE A 161 -10.27 -23.17 12.35
C ILE A 161 -10.26 -24.41 13.24
N ASP A 162 -9.20 -25.23 13.23
CA ASP A 162 -9.14 -26.42 14.10
C ASP A 162 -9.21 -26.04 15.59
N LYS A 163 -8.43 -25.03 16.00
CA LYS A 163 -8.46 -24.52 17.39
C LYS A 163 -9.83 -23.94 17.74
N ARG A 164 -10.37 -23.08 16.88
CA ARG A 164 -11.64 -22.39 17.08
C ARG A 164 -12.82 -23.36 17.15
N LYS A 165 -12.87 -24.39 16.30
CA LYS A 165 -13.93 -25.41 16.34
C LYS A 165 -13.97 -26.15 17.68
N ARG A 166 -12.82 -26.38 18.33
CA ARG A 166 -12.78 -26.99 19.69
C ARG A 166 -13.37 -26.05 20.74
N GLN A 167 -13.08 -24.75 20.66
CA GLN A 167 -13.67 -23.76 21.57
C GLN A 167 -15.18 -23.61 21.34
N ILE A 168 -15.61 -23.53 20.08
CA ILE A 168 -17.04 -23.48 19.72
C ILE A 168 -17.76 -24.75 20.20
N HIS A 169 -17.17 -25.93 20.04
CA HIS A 169 -17.77 -27.18 20.53
C HIS A 169 -18.02 -27.14 22.03
N LYS A 170 -17.06 -26.61 22.80
CA LYS A 170 -17.19 -26.41 24.25
C LYS A 170 -18.32 -25.41 24.56
N ALA A 171 -18.37 -24.28 23.87
CA ALA A 171 -19.42 -23.27 24.05
C ALA A 171 -20.82 -23.83 23.72
N MET A 172 -20.97 -24.53 22.58
CA MET A 172 -22.23 -25.16 22.17
C MET A 172 -22.68 -26.23 23.15
N LYS A 173 -21.76 -27.05 23.70
CA LYS A 173 -22.10 -28.03 24.75
C LYS A 173 -22.64 -27.37 26.01
N THR A 174 -22.02 -26.28 26.44
CA THR A 174 -22.51 -25.51 27.60
C THR A 174 -23.88 -24.90 27.33
N HIS A 175 -24.12 -24.39 26.12
CA HIS A 175 -25.34 -23.65 25.79
C HIS A 175 -26.53 -24.58 25.45
N PHE A 176 -26.32 -25.65 24.69
CA PHE A 176 -27.37 -26.53 24.16
C PHE A 176 -27.42 -27.92 24.82
N GLY A 177 -26.45 -28.28 25.67
CA GLY A 177 -26.39 -29.58 26.32
C GLY A 177 -26.40 -30.74 25.30
N PHE A 178 -27.41 -31.61 25.39
CA PHE A 178 -27.59 -32.74 24.49
C PHE A 178 -27.89 -32.35 23.03
N GLY A 179 -28.30 -31.11 22.76
CA GLY A 179 -28.53 -30.59 21.41
C GLY A 179 -27.26 -30.17 20.68
N ALA A 180 -26.10 -30.17 21.35
CA ALA A 180 -24.83 -29.78 20.73
C ALA A 180 -24.27 -30.89 19.81
N PRO A 181 -23.42 -30.54 18.82
CA PRO A 181 -22.72 -31.52 17.98
C PRO A 181 -21.96 -32.56 18.81
N LYS A 182 -21.90 -33.81 18.34
CA LYS A 182 -21.28 -34.91 19.11
C LYS A 182 -19.77 -34.70 19.24
N ASN A 183 -19.14 -34.24 18.17
CA ASN A 183 -17.72 -33.94 18.11
C ASN A 183 -17.45 -32.56 17.48
N TYR A 184 -16.24 -32.04 17.70
CA TYR A 184 -15.86 -30.71 17.22
C TYR A 184 -15.78 -30.60 15.68
N LYS A 185 -15.68 -31.73 14.95
CA LYS A 185 -15.64 -31.73 13.48
C LYS A 185 -17.02 -31.47 12.88
N GLU A 186 -18.09 -31.85 13.58
CA GLU A 186 -19.49 -31.59 13.24
C GLU A 186 -19.95 -30.15 13.56
N VAL A 187 -19.11 -29.33 14.20
CA VAL A 187 -19.44 -27.95 14.52
C VAL A 187 -19.70 -27.15 13.23
N PRO A 188 -20.84 -26.46 13.11
CA PRO A 188 -21.12 -25.61 11.95
C PRO A 188 -20.21 -24.38 11.96
N VAL A 189 -19.87 -23.90 10.77
CA VAL A 189 -19.15 -22.64 10.59
C VAL A 189 -20.17 -21.51 10.62
N ILE A 190 -20.06 -20.63 11.62
CA ILE A 190 -20.98 -19.50 11.80
C ILE A 190 -20.21 -18.21 11.49
N GLY A 191 -20.77 -17.37 10.61
CA GLY A 191 -20.25 -16.05 10.27
C GLY A 191 -21.21 -14.94 10.69
N ILE A 192 -20.70 -13.92 11.37
CA ILE A 192 -21.45 -12.68 11.66
C ILE A 192 -20.92 -11.60 10.71
N ILE A 193 -21.79 -10.89 10.00
CA ILE A 193 -21.38 -9.87 9.03
C ILE A 193 -22.03 -8.53 9.36
N GLY A 194 -21.21 -7.48 9.46
CA GLY A 194 -21.64 -6.09 9.60
C GLY A 194 -21.55 -5.32 8.28
N SER A 195 -22.60 -4.57 7.94
CA SER A 195 -22.68 -3.79 6.71
C SER A 195 -21.92 -2.46 6.78
N GLY A 196 -21.77 -1.79 5.65
CA GLY A 196 -21.32 -0.41 5.61
C GLY A 196 -22.37 0.60 6.09
N GLY A 197 -21.96 1.85 6.29
CA GLY A 197 -22.85 2.92 6.74
C GLY A 197 -22.25 3.92 7.73
N GLY A 198 -20.92 4.09 7.74
CA GLY A 198 -20.23 5.05 8.61
C GLY A 198 -20.49 4.78 10.10
N PHE A 199 -20.56 5.85 10.91
CA PHE A 199 -20.79 5.72 12.35
C PHE A 199 -22.11 5.05 12.73
N ARG A 200 -23.16 5.16 11.89
CA ARG A 200 -24.41 4.43 12.12
C ARG A 200 -24.17 2.92 12.14
N ALA A 201 -23.46 2.40 11.14
CA ALA A 201 -23.13 0.98 11.09
C ALA A 201 -22.21 0.58 12.25
N MET A 202 -21.20 1.40 12.55
CA MET A 202 -20.28 1.16 13.66
C MET A 202 -20.99 1.05 15.02
N VAL A 203 -21.86 2.02 15.35
CA VAL A 203 -22.60 2.04 16.63
C VAL A 203 -23.66 0.96 16.68
N SER A 204 -24.37 0.69 15.58
CA SER A 204 -25.32 -0.42 15.52
C SER A 204 -24.61 -1.76 15.73
N TYR A 205 -23.45 -1.93 15.10
CA TYR A 205 -22.71 -3.18 15.16
C TYR A 205 -22.10 -3.42 16.55
N SER A 206 -21.69 -2.36 17.27
CA SER A 206 -21.27 -2.49 18.67
C SER A 206 -22.38 -2.99 19.58
N GLY A 207 -23.62 -2.49 19.40
CA GLY A 207 -24.79 -2.97 20.13
C GLY A 207 -25.11 -4.44 19.84
N VAL A 208 -25.03 -4.84 18.56
CA VAL A 208 -25.22 -6.23 18.14
C VAL A 208 -24.17 -7.13 18.78
N MET A 209 -22.91 -6.70 18.79
CA MET A 209 -21.79 -7.48 19.33
C MET A 209 -21.86 -7.65 20.85
N SER A 210 -22.33 -6.64 21.57
CA SER A 210 -22.71 -6.75 22.97
C SER A 210 -23.77 -7.82 23.21
N ALA A 211 -24.88 -7.77 22.47
CA ALA A 211 -25.95 -8.75 22.63
C ALA A 211 -25.48 -10.18 22.31
N LEU A 212 -24.71 -10.35 21.24
CA LEU A 212 -24.18 -11.67 20.85
C LEU A 212 -23.18 -12.22 21.86
N SER A 213 -22.39 -11.35 22.50
CA SER A 213 -21.50 -11.74 23.59
C SER A 213 -22.29 -12.14 24.84
N GLU A 214 -23.28 -11.35 25.24
CA GLU A 214 -24.13 -11.61 26.42
C GLU A 214 -24.95 -12.91 26.27
N LEU A 215 -25.37 -13.23 25.05
CA LEU A 215 -26.07 -14.49 24.73
C LEU A 215 -25.13 -15.69 24.54
N GLY A 216 -23.80 -15.49 24.58
CA GLY A 216 -22.80 -16.54 24.32
C GLY A 216 -22.71 -16.99 22.85
N ILE A 217 -23.41 -16.32 21.93
CA ILE A 217 -23.39 -16.62 20.49
C ILE A 217 -22.03 -16.26 19.89
N LEU A 218 -21.37 -15.23 20.42
CA LEU A 218 -20.05 -14.80 19.94
C LEU A 218 -19.00 -15.91 20.13
N ASP A 219 -19.05 -16.64 21.24
CA ASP A 219 -18.17 -17.79 21.52
C ASP A 219 -18.40 -18.97 20.57
N MET A 220 -19.58 -19.03 19.95
CA MET A 220 -19.97 -20.05 18.98
C MET A 220 -19.68 -19.63 17.52
N THR A 221 -19.18 -18.42 17.30
CA THR A 221 -18.94 -17.85 15.96
C THR A 221 -17.54 -18.18 15.45
N THR A 222 -17.39 -18.56 14.18
CA THR A 222 -16.10 -18.82 13.54
C THR A 222 -15.49 -17.55 12.94
N TYR A 223 -16.28 -16.80 12.18
CA TYR A 223 -15.82 -15.60 11.45
C TYR A 223 -16.64 -14.38 11.82
N ILE A 224 -15.98 -13.22 11.83
CA ILE A 224 -16.66 -11.94 11.92
C ILE A 224 -16.21 -11.01 10.80
N GLY A 225 -17.14 -10.59 9.96
CA GLY A 225 -16.87 -9.76 8.79
C GLY A 225 -17.37 -8.33 8.97
N GLY A 226 -16.63 -7.35 8.46
CA GLY A 226 -17.09 -5.97 8.43
C GLY A 226 -16.57 -5.21 7.22
N LEU A 227 -17.44 -4.38 6.63
CA LEU A 227 -17.04 -3.40 5.61
C LEU A 227 -17.38 -1.99 6.08
N SER A 228 -16.56 -0.99 5.72
CA SER A 228 -16.77 0.41 6.07
C SER A 228 -17.01 0.62 7.58
N GLY A 229 -18.16 1.16 8.00
CA GLY A 229 -18.43 1.45 9.41
C GLY A 229 -18.29 0.25 10.36
N SER A 230 -18.70 -0.96 9.93
CA SER A 230 -18.49 -2.17 10.74
C SER A 230 -17.02 -2.59 10.81
N ALA A 231 -16.23 -2.34 9.76
CA ALA A 231 -14.78 -2.55 9.79
C ALA A 231 -14.11 -1.65 10.85
N TRP A 232 -14.57 -0.40 11.00
CA TRP A 232 -14.07 0.51 12.03
C TRP A 232 -14.32 -0.02 13.44
N TYR A 233 -15.54 -0.51 13.71
CA TYR A 233 -15.86 -1.14 15.00
C TYR A 233 -14.94 -2.33 15.30
N LEU A 234 -14.82 -3.27 14.34
CA LEU A 234 -13.98 -4.46 14.52
C LEU A 234 -12.52 -4.08 14.74
N SER A 235 -12.00 -3.13 13.96
CA SER A 235 -10.60 -2.68 14.11
C SER A 235 -10.33 -2.04 15.48
N GLN A 236 -11.32 -1.40 16.11
CA GLN A 236 -11.18 -0.88 17.47
C GLN A 236 -11.25 -1.99 18.54
N LEU A 237 -12.13 -2.97 18.36
CA LEU A 237 -12.28 -4.09 19.28
C LEU A 237 -11.02 -4.98 19.28
N TYR A 238 -10.56 -5.37 18.09
CA TYR A 238 -9.44 -6.29 17.93
C TYR A 238 -8.06 -5.66 18.18
N SER A 239 -7.97 -4.33 18.20
CA SER A 239 -6.75 -3.60 18.62
C SER A 239 -6.75 -3.28 20.13
N HIS A 240 -7.79 -3.67 20.88
CA HIS A 240 -7.84 -3.37 22.31
C HIS A 240 -6.94 -4.34 23.08
N SER A 241 -6.02 -3.82 23.89
CA SER A 241 -5.03 -4.63 24.63
C SER A 241 -5.64 -5.70 25.54
N LYS A 242 -6.84 -5.45 26.08
CA LYS A 242 -7.61 -6.40 26.90
C LYS A 242 -8.47 -7.39 26.09
N TRP A 243 -8.62 -7.24 24.77
CA TRP A 243 -9.36 -8.22 23.95
C TRP A 243 -8.54 -9.52 23.82
N PRO A 244 -9.13 -10.73 23.91
CA PRO A 244 -10.56 -11.07 23.99
C PRO A 244 -11.19 -11.10 25.39
N GLY A 245 -10.45 -10.73 26.44
CA GLY A 245 -10.98 -10.69 27.81
C GLY A 245 -11.91 -9.49 28.10
N LEU A 246 -11.87 -8.44 27.29
CA LEU A 246 -12.77 -7.29 27.34
C LEU A 246 -14.14 -7.66 26.75
N SER A 247 -15.23 -7.34 27.45
CA SER A 247 -16.56 -7.50 26.88
C SER A 247 -16.84 -6.43 25.81
N PRO A 248 -17.56 -6.75 24.72
CA PRO A 248 -18.00 -5.75 23.75
C PRO A 248 -18.85 -4.62 24.37
N SER A 249 -19.57 -4.91 25.47
CA SER A 249 -20.34 -3.92 26.25
C SER A 249 -19.45 -2.89 26.94
N GLU A 250 -18.28 -3.28 27.47
CA GLU A 250 -17.29 -2.34 28.00
C GLU A 250 -16.64 -1.53 26.89
N GLN A 251 -16.26 -2.16 25.78
CA GLN A 251 -15.68 -1.46 24.62
C GLN A 251 -16.64 -0.42 24.04
N ARG A 252 -17.96 -0.66 24.09
CA ARG A 252 -18.98 0.31 23.66
C ARG A 252 -18.94 1.61 24.48
N ILE A 253 -18.53 1.56 25.76
CA ILE A 253 -18.37 2.76 26.59
C ILE A 253 -17.22 3.61 26.07
N GLU A 254 -16.09 2.99 25.74
CA GLU A 254 -14.96 3.67 25.11
C GLU A 254 -15.36 4.27 23.76
N LEU A 255 -16.04 3.49 22.92
CA LEU A 255 -16.54 3.95 21.63
C LEU A 255 -17.42 5.20 21.77
N ARG A 256 -18.34 5.20 22.74
CA ARG A 256 -19.21 6.35 23.03
C ARG A 256 -18.39 7.59 23.40
N ASN A 257 -17.43 7.46 24.30
CA ASN A 257 -16.56 8.57 24.73
C ASN A 257 -15.68 9.09 23.58
N ASN A 258 -15.36 8.22 22.62
CA ASN A 258 -14.54 8.56 21.47
C ASN A 258 -15.28 9.39 20.42
N ILE A 259 -16.58 9.11 20.21
CA ILE A 259 -17.40 9.81 19.20
C ILE A 259 -18.18 11.02 19.73
N ASP A 260 -18.13 11.31 21.03
CA ASP A 260 -18.87 12.41 21.67
C ASP A 260 -18.28 13.80 21.35
N HIS A 261 -17.04 13.85 20.85
CA HIS A 261 -16.38 15.09 20.45
C HIS A 261 -16.56 15.38 18.95
N SER A 262 -16.70 16.67 18.60
CA SER A 262 -16.85 17.11 17.21
C SER A 262 -15.69 16.65 16.34
N PHE A 263 -16.00 16.02 15.21
CA PHE A 263 -15.04 15.60 14.19
C PHE A 263 -14.16 16.78 13.70
N LEU A 264 -14.70 18.00 13.68
CA LEU A 264 -13.98 19.21 13.27
C LEU A 264 -12.93 19.68 14.28
N TRP A 265 -13.01 19.25 15.54
CA TRP A 265 -12.01 19.59 16.57
C TRP A 265 -10.69 18.84 16.33
N LEU A 266 -10.73 17.66 15.70
CA LEU A 266 -9.54 16.85 15.40
C LEU A 266 -8.63 17.48 14.34
N PHE A 267 -9.18 18.33 13.46
CA PHE A 267 -8.39 19.12 12.52
C PHE A 267 -7.53 20.19 13.21
N LYS A 268 -7.93 20.67 14.41
CA LYS A 268 -7.27 21.80 15.07
C LYS A 268 -6.13 21.40 16.02
N SER A 269 -6.06 20.16 16.49
CA SER A 269 -5.15 19.80 17.59
C SER A 269 -4.01 18.84 17.21
N LYS A 270 -4.01 18.23 16.01
CA LYS A 270 -3.04 17.18 15.63
C LYS A 270 -2.53 17.20 14.18
N GLY A 271 -2.71 18.29 13.45
CA GLY A 271 -2.28 18.42 12.04
C GLY A 271 -0.77 18.21 11.81
N ILE A 272 0.07 18.72 12.71
CA ILE A 272 1.54 18.61 12.60
C ILE A 272 2.02 17.15 12.61
N THR A 273 1.43 16.29 13.46
CA THR A 273 1.78 14.87 13.54
C THR A 273 1.44 14.15 12.23
N PHE A 274 0.26 14.43 11.68
CA PHE A 274 -0.16 13.89 10.38
C PHE A 274 0.81 14.28 9.25
N VAL A 275 1.17 15.56 9.19
CA VAL A 275 2.09 16.07 8.16
C VAL A 275 3.45 15.37 8.26
N LYS A 276 4.02 15.23 9.47
CA LYS A 276 5.27 14.49 9.70
C LYS A 276 5.19 13.03 9.24
N GLU A 277 4.08 12.34 9.50
CA GLU A 277 3.86 10.96 9.04
C GLU A 277 3.77 10.86 7.52
N VAL A 278 3.06 11.80 6.87
CA VAL A 278 2.95 11.89 5.42
C VAL A 278 4.29 12.16 4.77
N TRP A 279 5.09 13.08 5.32
CA TRP A 279 6.44 13.35 4.83
C TRP A 279 7.35 12.13 4.96
N LYS A 280 7.30 11.43 6.09
CA LYS A 280 8.02 10.16 6.29
C LYS A 280 7.59 9.08 5.29
N LYS A 281 6.32 9.02 4.94
CA LYS A 281 5.80 8.13 3.88
C LYS A 281 6.31 8.53 2.50
N ARG A 282 6.24 9.83 2.17
CA ARG A 282 6.69 10.38 0.89
C ARG A 282 8.21 10.24 0.69
N SER A 283 9.01 10.49 1.72
CA SER A 283 10.48 10.36 1.66
C SER A 283 10.94 8.93 1.41
N ARG A 284 10.15 7.94 1.83
CA ARG A 284 10.37 6.52 1.50
C ARG A 284 9.95 6.17 0.06
N GLY A 285 9.24 7.05 -0.64
CA GLY A 285 8.71 6.83 -1.99
C GLY A 285 7.40 6.02 -2.01
N GLU A 286 6.65 6.02 -0.91
CA GLU A 286 5.30 5.47 -0.87
C GLU A 286 4.28 6.50 -1.40
N PRO A 287 3.23 6.07 -2.13
CA PRO A 287 2.20 6.99 -2.58
C PRO A 287 1.38 7.52 -1.40
N VAL A 288 1.19 8.84 -1.38
CA VAL A 288 0.31 9.54 -0.44
C VAL A 288 -0.98 9.88 -1.17
N SER A 289 -2.11 9.66 -0.51
CA SER A 289 -3.44 9.91 -1.03
C SER A 289 -4.32 10.60 0.02
N PHE A 290 -5.49 11.08 -0.38
CA PHE A 290 -6.46 11.63 0.56
C PHE A 290 -6.94 10.58 1.59
N THR A 291 -6.83 9.30 1.27
CA THR A 291 -7.14 8.20 2.18
C THR A 291 -6.21 8.19 3.39
N ASP A 292 -4.97 8.68 3.27
CA ASP A 292 -4.06 8.83 4.40
C ASP A 292 -4.60 9.83 5.43
N LEU A 293 -5.04 11.02 4.97
CA LEU A 293 -5.64 12.04 5.83
C LEU A 293 -6.93 11.53 6.48
N PHE A 294 -7.84 10.97 5.69
CA PHE A 294 -9.09 10.46 6.21
C PHE A 294 -8.87 9.31 7.21
N GLY A 295 -7.94 8.40 6.90
CA GLY A 295 -7.54 7.32 7.79
C GLY A 295 -6.99 7.86 9.11
N HIS A 296 -6.11 8.86 9.08
CA HIS A 296 -5.57 9.50 10.28
C HIS A 296 -6.64 10.18 11.14
N LEU A 297 -7.66 10.80 10.54
CA LEU A 297 -8.79 11.41 11.26
C LEU A 297 -9.67 10.34 11.93
N VAL A 298 -10.01 9.26 11.21
CA VAL A 298 -10.75 8.13 11.77
C VAL A 298 -9.96 7.47 12.89
N GLY A 299 -8.66 7.26 12.69
CA GLY A 299 -7.74 6.71 13.69
C GLY A 299 -7.69 7.55 14.96
N ASN A 300 -7.51 8.86 14.87
CA ASN A 300 -7.50 9.74 16.05
C ASN A 300 -8.84 9.75 16.80
N THR A 301 -9.95 9.51 16.09
CA THR A 301 -11.26 9.38 16.72
C THR A 301 -11.35 8.05 17.47
N LEU A 302 -11.01 6.94 16.82
CA LEU A 302 -11.39 5.60 17.27
C LEU A 302 -10.28 4.81 17.97
N LEU A 303 -9.02 5.09 17.66
CA LEU A 303 -7.82 4.38 18.13
C LEU A 303 -6.97 5.30 19.02
N LYS A 304 -7.61 6.05 19.92
CA LYS A 304 -6.90 6.92 20.88
C LYS A 304 -5.87 6.09 21.65
N ASP A 305 -4.66 6.63 21.75
CA ASP A 305 -3.50 6.04 22.43
C ASP A 305 -2.97 4.72 21.83
N ARG A 306 -3.38 4.38 20.59
CA ARG A 306 -2.97 3.14 19.90
C ARG A 306 -2.96 3.28 18.37
N LEU A 307 -2.59 4.46 17.86
CA LEU A 307 -2.51 4.76 16.42
C LEU A 307 -1.49 3.89 15.67
N ASP A 308 -0.50 3.38 16.38
CA ASP A 308 0.56 2.50 15.88
C ASP A 308 0.11 1.03 15.70
N SER A 309 -1.10 0.68 16.16
CA SER A 309 -1.67 -0.66 15.98
C SER A 309 -1.67 -1.07 14.51
N LYS A 310 -1.42 -2.34 14.23
CA LYS A 310 -1.40 -2.92 12.89
C LYS A 310 -2.46 -4.00 12.72
N LEU A 311 -2.66 -4.46 11.49
CA LEU A 311 -3.59 -5.57 11.25
C LEU A 311 -2.96 -6.90 11.67
N SER A 312 -1.66 -7.07 11.50
CA SER A 312 -0.92 -8.25 12.00
C SER A 312 -1.05 -8.45 13.50
N ASP A 313 -1.13 -7.37 14.29
CA ASP A 313 -1.18 -7.42 15.75
C ASP A 313 -2.43 -8.15 16.25
N GLN A 314 -3.52 -8.11 15.46
CA GLN A 314 -4.76 -8.80 15.77
C GLN A 314 -4.63 -10.33 15.80
N ARG A 315 -3.53 -10.90 15.27
CA ARG A 315 -3.23 -12.34 15.40
C ARG A 315 -3.20 -12.77 16.86
N GLN A 316 -2.78 -11.91 17.78
CA GLN A 316 -2.76 -12.20 19.21
C GLN A 316 -4.16 -12.52 19.75
N ALA A 317 -5.20 -11.89 19.22
CA ALA A 317 -6.58 -12.11 19.66
C ALA A 317 -7.16 -13.46 19.20
N VAL A 318 -6.64 -14.01 18.10
CA VAL A 318 -7.20 -15.19 17.41
C VAL A 318 -6.32 -16.42 17.50
N SER A 319 -5.06 -16.30 17.90
CA SER A 319 -4.06 -17.39 17.94
C SER A 319 -4.52 -18.66 18.66
N ASP A 320 -5.30 -18.52 19.74
CA ASP A 320 -5.82 -19.61 20.57
C ASP A 320 -7.29 -19.98 20.25
N GLY A 321 -7.87 -19.35 19.23
CA GLY A 321 -9.27 -19.56 18.83
C GLY A 321 -10.28 -19.05 19.86
N LEU A 322 -9.90 -18.11 20.74
CA LEU A 322 -10.78 -17.55 21.77
C LEU A 322 -11.76 -16.52 21.21
N SER A 323 -11.39 -15.80 20.14
CA SER A 323 -12.27 -14.91 19.39
C SER A 323 -12.50 -15.42 17.95
N PRO A 324 -13.59 -14.99 17.28
CA PRO A 324 -13.77 -15.24 15.84
C PRO A 324 -12.64 -14.60 15.01
N LEU A 325 -12.38 -15.09 13.80
CA LEU A 325 -11.41 -14.44 12.91
C LEU A 325 -12.03 -13.17 12.32
N PRO A 326 -11.41 -11.98 12.48
CA PRO A 326 -11.89 -10.76 11.85
C PRO A 326 -11.52 -10.74 10.36
N LEU A 327 -12.52 -10.46 9.52
CA LEU A 327 -12.38 -10.27 8.08
C LEU A 327 -12.85 -8.87 7.71
N TYR A 328 -12.02 -8.17 6.96
CA TYR A 328 -12.32 -6.85 6.43
C TYR A 328 -12.24 -6.86 4.91
N THR A 329 -12.82 -5.85 4.26
CA THR A 329 -12.82 -5.83 2.80
C THR A 329 -12.84 -4.43 2.21
N CYS A 330 -12.30 -4.30 0.99
CA CYS A 330 -12.48 -3.15 0.12
C CYS A 330 -12.64 -3.60 -1.34
N LEU A 331 -12.89 -2.63 -2.22
CA LEU A 331 -12.93 -2.87 -3.67
C LEU A 331 -11.63 -2.41 -4.31
N HIS A 332 -11.00 -3.29 -5.07
CA HIS A 332 -9.99 -2.95 -6.05
C HIS A 332 -10.68 -2.48 -7.35
N VAL A 333 -10.31 -1.30 -7.83
CA VAL A 333 -10.88 -0.65 -9.02
C VAL A 333 -9.78 -0.20 -9.97
N LYS A 334 -10.10 -0.11 -11.27
CA LYS A 334 -9.18 0.43 -12.28
C LYS A 334 -9.44 1.92 -12.45
N ASN A 335 -8.38 2.74 -12.44
CA ASN A 335 -8.50 4.21 -12.49
C ASN A 335 -9.31 4.75 -13.69
N SER A 336 -9.27 4.05 -14.83
CA SER A 336 -9.94 4.44 -16.08
C SER A 336 -11.28 3.74 -16.31
N VAL A 337 -11.76 2.93 -15.36
CA VAL A 337 -12.99 2.17 -15.51
C VAL A 337 -13.91 2.45 -14.33
N SER A 338 -15.18 2.74 -14.62
CA SER A 338 -16.18 2.90 -13.56
C SER A 338 -16.21 1.66 -12.67
N ALA A 339 -16.29 1.87 -11.35
CA ALA A 339 -16.45 0.79 -10.38
C ALA A 339 -17.70 -0.05 -10.64
N MET A 340 -18.73 0.51 -11.30
CA MET A 340 -19.91 -0.26 -11.72
C MET A 340 -19.60 -1.27 -12.82
N VAL A 341 -18.57 -1.03 -13.61
CA VAL A 341 -18.14 -1.87 -14.74
C VAL A 341 -17.05 -2.85 -14.31
N PHE A 342 -16.10 -2.40 -13.49
CA PHE A 342 -15.02 -3.24 -12.98
C PHE A 342 -14.75 -2.96 -11.51
N HIS A 343 -14.98 -3.97 -10.67
CA HIS A 343 -14.57 -3.98 -9.27
C HIS A 343 -14.24 -5.41 -8.85
N GLU A 344 -13.28 -5.54 -7.94
CA GLU A 344 -12.90 -6.83 -7.37
C GLU A 344 -12.79 -6.74 -5.87
N TRP A 345 -13.32 -7.75 -5.19
CA TRP A 345 -13.29 -7.81 -3.73
C TRP A 345 -11.91 -8.21 -3.26
N MET A 346 -11.32 -7.34 -2.45
CA MET A 346 -10.08 -7.63 -1.73
C MET A 346 -10.43 -7.95 -0.28
N GLU A 347 -9.94 -9.08 0.21
CA GLU A 347 -10.12 -9.53 1.59
C GLU A 347 -8.89 -9.18 2.43
N PHE A 348 -9.12 -8.85 3.69
CA PHE A 348 -8.09 -8.54 4.67
C PHE A 348 -8.36 -9.36 5.93
N SER A 349 -7.37 -10.13 6.36
CA SER A 349 -7.36 -10.80 7.65
C SER A 349 -6.07 -10.45 8.40
N PRO A 350 -5.94 -10.82 9.68
CA PRO A 350 -4.66 -10.71 10.38
C PRO A 350 -3.55 -11.55 9.72
N TYR A 351 -3.88 -12.60 8.96
CA TYR A 351 -2.90 -13.52 8.37
C TYR A 351 -2.47 -13.09 6.96
N GLU A 352 -3.43 -12.84 6.08
CA GLU A 352 -3.18 -12.49 4.69
C GLU A 352 -4.19 -11.48 4.15
N ILE A 353 -3.79 -10.81 3.06
CA ILE A 353 -4.61 -9.90 2.30
C ILE A 353 -4.53 -10.32 0.83
N GLY A 354 -5.64 -10.33 0.11
CA GLY A 354 -5.59 -10.75 -1.28
C GLY A 354 -6.90 -10.63 -2.05
N LEU A 355 -6.86 -11.14 -3.27
CA LEU A 355 -7.98 -11.20 -4.21
C LEU A 355 -8.39 -12.67 -4.37
N PRO A 356 -9.41 -13.15 -3.64
CA PRO A 356 -9.84 -14.55 -3.69
C PRO A 356 -10.19 -15.01 -5.10
N LYS A 357 -10.74 -14.11 -5.93
CA LYS A 357 -11.07 -14.37 -7.35
C LYS A 357 -9.87 -14.90 -8.16
N TYR A 358 -8.66 -14.49 -7.81
CA TYR A 358 -7.43 -14.88 -8.49
C TYR A 358 -6.57 -15.85 -7.68
N GLY A 359 -6.99 -16.18 -6.45
CA GLY A 359 -6.16 -16.97 -5.54
C GLY A 359 -4.83 -16.29 -5.19
N THR A 360 -4.74 -14.96 -5.28
CA THR A 360 -3.49 -14.22 -5.06
C THR A 360 -3.53 -13.49 -3.74
N PHE A 361 -2.62 -13.84 -2.84
CA PHE A 361 -2.55 -13.31 -1.49
C PHE A 361 -1.12 -12.89 -1.13
N LEU A 362 -0.99 -11.92 -0.25
CA LEU A 362 0.25 -11.50 0.40
C LEU A 362 0.11 -11.61 1.91
N LYS A 363 1.22 -11.71 2.64
CA LYS A 363 1.19 -11.60 4.10
C LYS A 363 0.75 -10.19 4.48
N THR A 364 -0.08 -10.06 5.50
CA THR A 364 -0.64 -8.77 5.94
C THR A 364 0.38 -7.64 6.05
N GLU A 365 1.58 -7.94 6.57
CA GLU A 365 2.68 -6.99 6.77
C GLU A 365 3.23 -6.40 5.46
N GLN A 366 3.06 -7.13 4.35
CA GLN A 366 3.60 -6.81 3.05
C GLN A 366 2.65 -5.96 2.19
N PHE A 367 1.51 -5.51 2.74
CA PHE A 367 0.49 -4.80 1.96
C PHE A 367 1.00 -3.55 1.25
N SER A 368 1.93 -2.82 1.87
CA SER A 368 2.54 -1.62 1.28
C SER A 368 3.72 -1.92 0.35
N CYS A 369 4.24 -3.16 0.36
CA CYS A 369 5.38 -3.55 -0.46
C CYS A 369 5.08 -3.45 -1.95
N LYS A 370 6.13 -3.28 -2.76
CA LYS A 370 6.03 -3.25 -4.22
C LYS A 370 6.45 -4.60 -4.75
N PHE A 371 5.63 -5.12 -5.65
CA PHE A 371 5.82 -6.44 -6.23
C PHE A 371 6.07 -6.33 -7.73
N PHE A 372 6.85 -7.27 -8.24
CA PHE A 372 7.02 -7.52 -9.66
C PHE A 372 7.10 -9.03 -9.86
N MET A 373 6.25 -9.57 -10.74
CA MET A 373 6.17 -11.01 -11.02
C MET A 373 6.09 -11.88 -9.74
N GLY A 374 5.34 -11.42 -8.74
CA GLY A 374 5.18 -12.14 -7.48
C GLY A 374 6.31 -11.97 -6.46
N CYS A 375 7.38 -11.27 -6.81
CA CYS A 375 8.54 -11.00 -5.95
C CYS A 375 8.48 -9.58 -5.38
N ILE A 376 8.89 -9.40 -4.13
CA ILE A 376 9.04 -8.08 -3.53
C ILE A 376 10.29 -7.41 -4.11
N VAL A 377 10.09 -6.22 -4.67
CA VAL A 377 11.16 -5.38 -5.25
C VAL A 377 11.49 -4.17 -4.39
N LYS A 378 10.56 -3.79 -3.52
CA LYS A 378 10.77 -2.77 -2.50
C LYS A 378 9.90 -3.06 -1.29
N GLU A 379 10.57 -3.24 -0.15
CA GLU A 379 9.91 -3.43 1.13
C GLU A 379 9.51 -2.09 1.73
N PHE A 380 8.32 -2.09 2.34
CA PHE A 380 7.83 -0.99 3.14
C PHE A 380 7.30 -1.54 4.47
N PRO A 381 7.44 -0.79 5.57
CA PRO A 381 6.81 -1.17 6.83
C PRO A 381 5.31 -1.36 6.67
N GLU A 382 4.76 -2.32 7.41
CA GLU A 382 3.31 -2.52 7.47
C GLU A 382 2.61 -1.20 7.82
N PRO A 383 1.54 -0.84 7.07
CA PRO A 383 0.83 0.39 7.35
C PRO A 383 0.06 0.28 8.66
N PRO A 384 -0.09 1.39 9.39
CA PRO A 384 -0.89 1.41 10.60
C PRO A 384 -2.36 1.10 10.28
N LEU A 385 -3.08 0.53 11.24
CA LEU A 385 -4.46 0.07 11.10
C LEU A 385 -5.40 1.20 10.68
N HIS A 386 -5.12 2.45 11.08
CA HIS A 386 -5.92 3.60 10.68
C HIS A 386 -5.83 3.92 9.18
N PHE A 387 -4.72 3.58 8.51
CA PHE A 387 -4.61 3.67 7.05
C PHE A 387 -5.60 2.70 6.39
N LEU A 388 -5.69 1.45 6.91
CA LEU A 388 -6.66 0.47 6.44
C LEU A 388 -8.10 0.88 6.77
N GLN A 389 -8.37 1.49 7.93
CA GLN A 389 -9.68 2.11 8.23
C GLN A 389 -10.07 3.16 7.18
N GLY A 390 -9.09 3.94 6.72
CA GLY A 390 -9.26 4.88 5.61
C GLY A 390 -9.66 4.17 4.32
N ILE A 391 -8.98 3.08 3.96
CA ILE A 391 -9.27 2.28 2.75
C ILE A 391 -10.68 1.68 2.82
N TRP A 392 -11.00 0.99 3.92
CA TRP A 392 -12.32 0.37 4.13
C TRP A 392 -13.45 1.41 4.19
N GLY A 393 -13.13 2.64 4.60
CA GLY A 393 -14.03 3.78 4.70
C GLY A 393 -14.05 4.73 3.49
N SER A 394 -13.30 4.44 2.43
CA SER A 394 -12.95 5.41 1.37
C SER A 394 -14.12 6.01 0.58
N ALA A 395 -15.31 5.39 0.61
CA ALA A 395 -16.52 6.01 0.06
C ALA A 395 -16.81 7.39 0.70
N PHE A 396 -16.48 7.56 1.99
CA PHE A 396 -16.59 8.84 2.68
C PHE A 396 -15.49 9.82 2.27
N CYS A 397 -14.30 9.36 1.85
CA CYS A 397 -13.28 10.25 1.28
C CYS A 397 -13.80 11.04 0.09
N ILE A 398 -14.54 10.38 -0.81
CA ILE A 398 -15.09 11.00 -2.02
C ILE A 398 -16.16 12.04 -1.65
N GLN A 399 -17.05 11.70 -0.70
CA GLN A 399 -18.09 12.62 -0.24
C GLN A 399 -17.52 13.78 0.57
N PHE A 400 -16.50 13.52 1.39
CA PHE A 400 -15.83 14.53 2.20
C PHE A 400 -15.01 15.50 1.35
N LYS A 401 -14.37 15.02 0.27
CA LYS A 401 -13.76 15.87 -0.75
C LYS A 401 -14.80 16.82 -1.38
N ARG A 402 -16.01 16.33 -1.68
CA ARG A 402 -17.11 17.18 -2.17
C ARG A 402 -17.59 18.18 -1.13
N LEU A 403 -17.75 17.76 0.14
CA LEU A 403 -18.14 18.64 1.24
C LEU A 403 -17.14 19.79 1.46
N LEU A 404 -15.84 19.51 1.37
CA LEU A 404 -14.80 20.56 1.45
C LEU A 404 -14.81 21.46 0.21
N GLN A 405 -15.05 20.92 -0.98
CA GLN A 405 -15.11 21.70 -2.22
C GLN A 405 -16.35 22.61 -2.31
N ASP A 406 -17.47 22.22 -1.70
CA ASP A 406 -18.70 23.02 -1.68
C ASP A 406 -18.67 24.13 -0.61
N ASP A 407 -17.79 24.02 0.38
CA ASP A 407 -17.56 25.06 1.38
C ASP A 407 -16.56 26.08 0.82
N LYS A 408 -17.06 27.22 0.31
CA LYS A 408 -16.28 28.29 -0.36
C LYS A 408 -15.13 28.88 0.48
N HIS A 409 -14.98 28.45 1.73
CA HIS A 409 -13.95 28.89 2.66
C HIS A 409 -12.82 27.88 2.92
N VAL A 410 -12.91 26.66 2.39
CA VAL A 410 -11.87 25.64 2.61
C VAL A 410 -11.44 25.04 1.28
N ASP A 411 -10.51 25.69 0.60
CA ASP A 411 -9.81 25.07 -0.52
C ASP A 411 -8.87 23.98 0.04
N PRO A 412 -9.10 22.68 -0.27
CA PRO A 412 -8.26 21.59 0.24
C PRO A 412 -6.81 21.70 -0.26
N VAL A 413 -6.61 22.30 -1.44
CA VAL A 413 -5.27 22.58 -1.97
C VAL A 413 -4.64 23.70 -1.16
N GLU A 414 -5.38 24.77 -0.83
CA GLU A 414 -4.90 25.84 0.04
C GLU A 414 -4.66 25.39 1.49
N LEU A 415 -5.45 24.45 2.02
CA LEU A 415 -5.22 23.90 3.35
C LEU A 415 -3.91 23.10 3.39
N MET A 416 -3.70 22.23 2.39
CA MET A 416 -2.45 21.50 2.21
C MET A 416 -1.27 22.43 1.90
N ARG A 417 -1.52 23.54 1.20
CA ARG A 417 -0.51 24.57 0.86
C ARG A 417 -0.13 25.38 2.11
N ARG A 418 -1.10 25.83 2.91
CA ARG A 418 -0.89 26.51 4.19
C ARG A 418 -0.18 25.62 5.20
N GLU A 419 -0.61 24.37 5.34
CA GLU A 419 0.08 23.41 6.22
C GLU A 419 1.51 23.13 5.74
N ARG A 420 1.75 23.08 4.42
CA ARG A 420 3.10 23.01 3.85
C ARG A 420 3.92 24.26 4.12
N GLU A 421 3.33 25.44 4.01
CA GLU A 421 4.00 26.73 4.27
C GLU A 421 4.34 26.92 5.75
N GLU A 422 3.41 26.60 6.65
CA GLU A 422 3.62 26.61 8.11
C GLU A 422 4.74 25.64 8.50
N LEU A 423 4.81 24.46 7.87
CA LEU A 423 5.87 23.48 8.09
C LEU A 423 7.22 23.96 7.55
N VAL A 424 7.28 24.63 6.40
CA VAL A 424 8.52 25.22 5.86
C VAL A 424 9.05 26.29 6.81
N GLU A 425 8.16 27.08 7.41
CA GLU A 425 8.55 28.14 8.32
C GLU A 425 8.97 27.60 9.70
N GLU A 426 8.38 26.49 10.14
CA GLU A 426 8.80 25.77 11.35
C GLU A 426 10.13 25.01 11.11
N LEU A 427 10.32 24.38 9.94
CA LEU A 427 11.61 23.79 9.56
C LEU A 427 12.72 24.84 9.48
N LYS A 428 12.43 26.04 8.96
CA LYS A 428 13.39 27.14 8.94
C LYS A 428 13.78 27.58 10.34
N LYS A 429 12.84 27.62 11.29
CA LYS A 429 13.15 27.89 12.71
C LYS A 429 13.97 26.77 13.37
N ASP A 430 13.72 25.52 13.00
CA ASP A 430 14.50 24.37 13.46
C ASP A 430 15.91 24.33 12.82
N LEU A 431 16.04 24.83 11.59
CA LEU A 431 17.32 25.04 10.89
C LEU A 431 18.11 26.24 11.45
N GLU A 432 17.44 27.33 11.84
CA GLU A 432 18.05 28.48 12.52
C GLU A 432 18.57 28.15 13.93
N THR A 433 18.07 27.08 14.55
CA THR A 433 18.59 26.57 15.84
C THR A 433 19.67 25.49 15.68
N CYS A 434 19.95 25.05 14.45
CA CYS A 434 20.98 24.08 14.11
C CYS A 434 21.96 24.71 13.11
N ASP A 435 22.95 25.41 13.64
CA ASP A 435 23.98 26.07 12.85
C ASP A 435 24.77 25.07 11.95
N ILE A 436 24.77 25.37 10.64
CA ILE A 436 25.73 25.10 9.54
C ILE A 436 25.74 23.71 8.84
N GLN A 437 25.14 23.62 7.63
CA GLN A 437 25.82 23.64 6.30
C GLN A 437 24.81 23.40 5.15
N GLU A 438 24.70 24.40 4.27
CA GLU A 438 23.78 24.49 3.12
C GLU A 438 24.18 23.62 1.91
N SER A 439 23.19 23.15 1.15
CA SER A 439 23.09 23.43 -0.29
C SER A 439 21.68 23.08 -0.82
N GLU A 440 21.03 24.09 -1.39
CA GLU A 440 19.71 24.03 -2.02
C GLU A 440 19.79 23.47 -3.44
N SER A 441 18.77 22.72 -3.87
CA SER A 441 18.35 22.71 -5.28
C SER A 441 16.83 22.58 -5.36
N SER A 442 16.26 23.50 -6.14
CA SER A 442 14.84 23.68 -6.45
C SER A 442 14.50 22.98 -7.76
N GLU A 443 13.38 22.25 -7.79
CA GLU A 443 12.77 21.76 -9.02
C GLU A 443 11.33 22.28 -9.11
N ASP A 444 11.10 23.21 -10.05
CA ASP A 444 9.79 23.56 -10.58
C ASP A 444 9.52 22.73 -11.84
N GLU A 445 8.50 21.88 -11.80
CA GLU A 445 7.99 21.17 -12.98
C GLU A 445 7.14 22.11 -13.84
N ASN A 446 7.48 22.26 -15.13
CA ASN A 446 6.58 22.82 -16.14
C ASN A 446 6.18 21.77 -17.18
N VAL A 447 4.87 21.67 -17.36
CA VAL A 447 4.13 20.75 -18.25
C VAL A 447 4.06 21.33 -19.67
N TYR A 448 4.25 20.45 -20.67
CA TYR A 448 3.95 20.71 -22.07
C TYR A 448 2.44 20.83 -22.29
N GLU A 449 1.94 21.98 -22.76
CA GLU A 449 0.70 22.07 -23.54
C GLU A 449 0.88 23.00 -24.75
N LYS A 450 0.80 22.42 -25.95
CA LYS A 450 0.56 23.13 -27.21
C LYS A 450 -0.95 23.23 -27.42
N GLY A 451 -1.48 24.43 -27.60
CA GLY A 451 -2.88 24.64 -27.99
C GLY A 451 -3.20 26.10 -28.33
N THR A 452 -3.42 26.35 -29.61
CA THR A 452 -3.64 27.63 -30.30
C THR A 452 -4.82 28.48 -29.83
N HIS A 453 -4.64 29.81 -29.93
CA HIS A 453 -5.64 30.87 -29.83
C HIS A 453 -6.92 30.64 -30.68
N GLY A 454 -8.07 30.99 -30.10
CA GLY A 454 -9.36 31.19 -30.78
C GLY A 454 -10.32 31.98 -29.90
N GLU A 455 -10.97 32.98 -30.49
CA GLU A 455 -11.54 34.17 -29.85
C GLU A 455 -12.81 33.99 -29.00
N LYS A 456 -12.97 34.94 -28.07
CA LYS A 456 -14.19 35.23 -27.32
C LYS A 456 -15.32 35.63 -28.27
N THR A 457 -16.50 35.04 -28.09
CA THR A 457 -17.78 35.71 -28.38
C THR A 457 -18.80 35.48 -27.26
N THR A 458 -19.47 36.58 -26.95
CA THR A 458 -20.49 36.80 -25.93
C THR A 458 -21.82 36.15 -26.29
N GLY A 459 -22.53 35.58 -25.31
CA GLY A 459 -23.91 35.13 -25.49
C GLY A 459 -24.63 34.92 -24.17
N ARG A 460 -25.42 35.91 -23.76
CA ARG A 460 -26.31 35.89 -22.60
C ARG A 460 -27.63 35.22 -23.02
N SER A 461 -28.10 34.20 -22.31
CA SER A 461 -29.50 33.77 -22.36
C SER A 461 -29.97 33.21 -21.02
N SER A 462 -31.23 33.54 -20.73
CA SER A 462 -32.02 33.50 -19.51
C SER A 462 -32.80 32.18 -19.26
N TYR A 463 -33.07 31.88 -17.96
CA TYR A 463 -34.19 31.11 -17.35
C TYR A 463 -34.68 29.80 -18.03
N CYS A 464 -34.90 28.66 -17.38
CA CYS A 464 -35.77 28.36 -16.21
C CYS A 464 -35.55 26.88 -15.74
N PRO A 465 -36.05 26.47 -14.56
CA PRO A 465 -35.84 25.16 -13.93
C PRO A 465 -36.93 24.14 -14.28
N SER A 466 -36.70 22.88 -13.86
CA SER A 466 -37.61 21.71 -13.82
C SER A 466 -37.52 20.72 -14.98
N LEU A 467 -37.06 19.51 -14.66
CA LEU A 467 -37.59 18.24 -15.14
C LEU A 467 -37.06 17.12 -14.26
N ALA A 468 -37.85 16.80 -13.22
CA ALA A 468 -37.74 15.55 -12.50
C ALA A 468 -38.16 14.41 -13.44
N LEU A 469 -37.23 13.54 -13.81
CA LEU A 469 -37.54 12.31 -14.54
C LEU A 469 -37.78 11.18 -13.54
N SER A 470 -39.06 10.84 -13.41
CA SER A 470 -39.58 9.67 -12.72
C SER A 470 -39.04 8.36 -13.29
N VAL A 471 -38.42 7.53 -12.45
CA VAL A 471 -38.02 6.16 -12.78
C VAL A 471 -39.22 5.22 -12.59
N PRO A 472 -39.58 4.35 -13.56
CA PRO A 472 -40.69 3.41 -13.39
C PRO A 472 -40.30 2.25 -12.46
N LYS A 473 -41.17 1.96 -11.48
CA LYS A 473 -41.11 0.75 -10.64
C LYS A 473 -41.30 -0.50 -11.51
N ARG A 474 -40.29 -1.37 -11.60
CA ARG A 474 -40.45 -2.73 -12.14
C ARG A 474 -41.27 -3.59 -11.16
N LYS A 475 -42.43 -4.05 -11.63
CA LYS A 475 -43.24 -5.08 -10.98
C LYS A 475 -42.53 -6.43 -11.11
N PHE A 476 -42.29 -7.10 -9.99
CA PHE A 476 -41.96 -8.52 -9.97
C PHE A 476 -43.25 -9.32 -10.17
N THR A 477 -43.32 -10.10 -11.24
CA THR A 477 -44.32 -11.17 -11.41
C THR A 477 -43.70 -12.47 -10.96
N THR A 478 -44.21 -13.03 -9.87
CA THR A 478 -44.04 -14.43 -9.49
C THR A 478 -44.77 -15.31 -10.51
N ARG A 479 -44.10 -16.34 -11.02
CA ARG A 479 -44.76 -17.49 -11.65
C ARG A 479 -44.70 -18.65 -10.67
N HIS A 480 -45.88 -19.23 -10.45
CA HIS A 480 -46.14 -20.45 -9.69
C HIS A 480 -45.44 -21.66 -10.30
#